data_AF-A0A819QP91-F1
#
_entry.id   AF-A0A819QP91-F1
#
_cell.length_a   1.000
_cell.length_b   1.000
_cell.length_c   1.000
_cell.angle_alpha   90.00
_cell.angle_beta   90.00
_cell.angle_gamma   90.00
#
_symmetry.space_group_name_H-M   'P 1'
#
loop_
_entity.id
_entity.type
_entity.pdbx_description
1 polymer ?
#
loop_
_entity_poly.entity_id
_entity_poly.type
_entity_poly.pdbx_seq_one_letter_code
_entity_poly.pdbx_strand_id
1 'polypeptide(L)'
;MATSATTDSISYEIKQYIKPESLKREFDVNISRTKTTIHVLQWNVLAQALSYTKGNFVRVTDDIVDFDTRKWRILEQIIIRRPDLCALQEIFAALDLEHKPASNKIVFIGTHFKSKKEFKTSRTYQAQAIVEYIRKNYSTRQHVIVAGDFNGEIDEPFYSEFLNFGLRSAYRTKMNDKEPTFTTWKFKGRDGTEREQCKAIDYIFYNPKGFTPKAILQFPNKSDIGPNALPSIHYPSDHLALEVVFDIEQ
;
A
#
# COMPACT_ATOMS: atom_id res chain seq x y z
N MET A 1 -4.41 -30.20 20.28
CA MET A 1 -5.20 -28.96 20.51
C MET A 1 -4.23 -27.80 20.44
N ALA A 2 -4.15 -27.10 19.30
CA ALA A 2 -3.32 -25.90 19.20
C ALA A 2 -4.06 -24.76 19.89
N THR A 3 -3.47 -24.20 20.94
CA THR A 3 -3.95 -22.98 21.58
C THR A 3 -3.89 -21.86 20.55
N SER A 4 -5.04 -21.35 20.09
CA SER A 4 -5.06 -20.20 19.19
C SER A 4 -4.49 -19.00 19.95
N ALA A 5 -3.27 -18.59 19.61
CA ALA A 5 -2.68 -17.38 20.17
C ALA A 5 -3.61 -16.19 19.88
N THR A 6 -3.91 -15.39 20.89
CA THR A 6 -4.66 -14.15 20.69
C THR A 6 -3.82 -13.17 19.88
N THR A 7 -4.46 -12.28 19.11
CA THR A 7 -3.74 -11.27 18.30
C THR A 7 -2.80 -10.40 19.15
N ASP A 8 -3.14 -10.19 20.43
CA ASP A 8 -2.30 -9.44 21.37
C ASP A 8 -1.03 -10.20 21.73
N SER A 9 -1.11 -11.53 21.87
CA SER A 9 0.06 -12.40 22.08
C SER A 9 0.99 -12.39 20.87
N ILE A 10 0.44 -12.48 19.67
CA ILE A 10 1.21 -12.45 18.41
C ILE A 10 1.88 -11.08 18.23
N SER A 11 1.16 -10.00 18.54
CA SER A 11 1.70 -8.64 18.50
C SER A 11 2.86 -8.44 19.47
N TYR A 12 2.79 -9.05 20.66
CA TYR A 12 3.86 -9.00 21.65
C TYR A 12 5.12 -9.75 21.17
N GLU A 13 4.95 -10.94 20.59
CA GLU A 13 6.06 -11.75 20.07
C GLU A 13 6.79 -11.03 18.94
N ILE A 14 6.06 -10.49 17.96
CA ILE A 14 6.63 -9.76 16.82
C ILE A 14 7.47 -8.56 17.27
N LYS A 15 6.99 -7.81 18.27
CA LYS A 15 7.69 -6.62 18.79
C LYS A 15 9.08 -6.93 19.36
N GLN A 16 9.36 -8.18 19.75
CA GLN A 16 10.69 -8.56 20.25
C GLN A 16 11.75 -8.58 19.15
N TYR A 17 11.35 -8.85 17.91
CA TYR A 17 12.22 -8.96 16.74
C TYR A 17 12.38 -7.62 15.98
N ILE A 18 11.64 -6.59 16.37
CA ILE A 18 11.64 -5.27 15.72
C ILE A 18 12.58 -4.34 16.48
N LYS A 19 13.86 -4.41 16.16
CA LYS A 19 14.88 -3.49 16.66
C LYS A 19 15.77 -3.05 15.49
N PRO A 20 16.07 -1.74 15.33
CA PRO A 20 15.59 -0.57 16.10
C PRO A 20 14.08 -0.27 15.88
N GLU A 21 13.55 0.76 16.56
CA GLU A 21 12.15 1.20 16.41
C GLU A 21 11.77 1.44 14.94
N SER A 22 10.54 1.14 14.56
CA SER A 22 10.06 1.36 13.20
C SER A 22 9.85 2.85 12.88
N LEU A 23 9.85 3.16 11.58
CA LEU A 23 9.51 4.49 11.08
C LEU A 23 8.10 4.88 11.56
N LYS A 24 8.03 5.85 12.47
CA LYS A 24 6.79 6.26 13.12
C LYS A 24 5.91 7.02 12.13
N ARG A 25 4.65 6.59 12.03
CA ARG A 25 3.62 7.21 11.20
C ARG A 25 2.29 7.10 11.93
N GLU A 26 1.55 8.19 12.00
CA GLU A 26 0.27 8.26 12.70
C GLU A 26 -0.86 8.61 11.72
N PHE A 27 -2.08 8.25 12.08
CA PHE A 27 -3.24 8.71 11.34
C PHE A 27 -3.44 10.21 11.55
N ASP A 28 -3.95 10.88 10.54
CA ASP A 28 -4.21 12.33 10.58
C ASP A 28 -5.27 12.75 11.60
N VAL A 29 -6.10 11.80 12.04
CA VAL A 29 -7.06 11.97 13.13
C VAL A 29 -7.11 10.72 14.00
N ASN A 30 -7.56 10.88 15.25
CA ASN A 30 -7.85 9.75 16.13
C ASN A 30 -8.99 8.90 15.55
N ILE A 31 -8.75 7.60 15.42
CA ILE A 31 -9.73 6.65 14.87
C ILE A 31 -10.47 5.95 16.00
N SER A 32 -11.80 6.03 15.96
CA SER A 32 -12.68 5.09 16.65
C SER A 32 -13.28 4.13 15.62
N ARG A 33 -12.85 2.87 15.64
CA ARG A 33 -13.41 1.83 14.75
C ARG A 33 -14.82 1.47 15.19
N THR A 34 -15.74 1.39 14.24
CA THR A 34 -17.14 1.00 14.46
C THR A 34 -17.50 -0.14 13.49
N LYS A 35 -18.71 -0.69 13.62
CA LYS A 35 -19.23 -1.68 12.66
C LYS A 35 -19.46 -1.10 11.25
N THR A 36 -19.45 0.23 11.12
CA THR A 36 -19.62 0.95 9.85
C THR A 36 -18.32 1.58 9.37
N THR A 37 -17.18 1.23 9.96
CA THR A 37 -15.87 1.62 9.45
C THR A 37 -15.18 0.45 8.79
N ILE A 38 -14.36 0.72 7.77
CA ILE A 38 -13.46 -0.26 7.18
C ILE A 38 -12.05 0.32 7.02
N HIS A 39 -11.06 -0.42 7.47
CA HIS A 39 -9.65 -0.08 7.35
C HIS A 39 -9.02 -0.81 6.17
N VAL A 40 -8.48 -0.07 5.21
CA VAL A 40 -7.85 -0.58 4.00
C VAL A 40 -6.36 -0.32 4.05
N LEU A 41 -5.56 -1.37 3.88
CA LEU A 41 -4.11 -1.32 3.67
C LEU A 41 -3.79 -1.61 2.20
N GLN A 42 -2.95 -0.76 1.61
CA GLN A 42 -2.35 -0.93 0.29
C GLN A 42 -0.83 -0.85 0.40
N TRP A 43 -0.11 -1.90 -0.02
CA TRP A 43 1.34 -1.90 0.11
C TRP A 43 2.07 -2.84 -0.87
N ASN A 44 2.97 -2.28 -1.68
CA ASN A 44 4.01 -3.08 -2.33
C ASN A 44 5.10 -3.43 -1.28
N VAL A 45 5.25 -4.72 -0.97
CA VAL A 45 6.11 -5.18 0.15
C VAL A 45 7.55 -5.49 -0.28
N LEU A 46 7.90 -5.26 -1.55
CA LEU A 46 9.19 -5.58 -2.15
C LEU A 46 9.51 -7.08 -2.10
N ALA A 47 9.39 -7.76 -3.23
CA ALA A 47 9.67 -9.19 -3.30
C ALA A 47 11.16 -9.46 -3.04
N GLN A 48 11.46 -10.52 -2.27
CA GLN A 48 12.86 -10.87 -1.95
C GLN A 48 13.70 -11.10 -3.21
N ALA A 49 13.13 -11.75 -4.24
CA ALA A 49 13.84 -11.97 -5.49
C ALA A 49 14.22 -10.66 -6.20
N LEU A 50 13.44 -9.59 -6.01
CA LEU A 50 13.64 -8.30 -6.66
C LEU A 50 14.58 -7.38 -5.87
N SER A 51 14.82 -7.66 -4.59
CA SER A 51 15.74 -6.85 -3.79
C SER A 51 17.20 -7.02 -4.23
N TYR A 52 17.58 -8.19 -4.76
CA TYR A 52 18.96 -8.49 -5.17
C TYR A 52 19.26 -8.42 -6.67
N THR A 53 18.24 -8.43 -7.55
CA THR A 53 18.48 -8.77 -8.98
C THR A 53 18.20 -7.66 -10.00
N LYS A 54 17.80 -6.44 -9.57
CA LYS A 54 17.59 -5.30 -10.49
C LYS A 54 18.05 -3.97 -9.91
N GLY A 55 19.12 -3.43 -10.52
CA GLY A 55 19.59 -2.06 -10.33
C GLY A 55 19.78 -1.68 -8.87
N ASN A 56 20.37 -2.60 -8.08
CA ASN A 56 20.62 -2.64 -6.63
C ASN A 56 20.32 -1.36 -5.84
N PHE A 57 19.78 -1.54 -4.64
CA PHE A 57 19.67 -0.43 -3.68
C PHE A 57 21.08 0.02 -3.28
N VAL A 58 21.63 1.02 -3.95
CA VAL A 58 23.07 1.36 -3.84
C VAL A 58 23.45 2.01 -2.50
N ARG A 59 22.46 2.47 -1.73
CA ARG A 59 22.64 3.05 -0.39
C ARG A 59 22.19 2.13 0.75
N VAL A 60 21.82 0.89 0.42
CA VAL A 60 21.26 -0.06 1.38
C VAL A 60 22.09 -1.33 1.36
N THR A 61 22.44 -1.83 2.53
CA THR A 61 23.24 -3.04 2.69
C THR A 61 22.38 -4.30 2.56
N ASP A 62 23.01 -5.42 2.21
CA ASP A 62 22.31 -6.69 1.90
C ASP A 62 21.51 -7.25 3.10
N ASP A 63 21.96 -6.98 4.33
CA ASP A 63 21.28 -7.39 5.57
C ASP A 63 19.94 -6.68 5.78
N ILE A 64 19.79 -5.44 5.29
CA ILE A 64 18.54 -4.68 5.37
C ILE A 64 17.53 -5.23 4.37
N VAL A 65 17.99 -5.68 3.20
CA VAL A 65 17.12 -6.25 2.17
C VAL A 65 16.83 -7.73 2.38
N ASP A 66 17.49 -8.37 3.33
CA ASP A 66 17.29 -9.76 3.72
C ASP A 66 15.87 -10.01 4.23
N PHE A 67 15.27 -11.12 3.80
CA PHE A 67 13.89 -11.45 4.16
C PHE A 67 13.73 -11.70 5.65
N ASP A 68 14.73 -12.32 6.31
CA ASP A 68 14.66 -12.61 7.73
C ASP A 68 14.67 -11.34 8.58
N THR A 69 15.28 -10.27 8.09
CA THR A 69 15.20 -8.93 8.67
C THR A 69 13.84 -8.28 8.39
N ARG A 70 13.39 -8.30 7.13
CA ARG A 70 12.20 -7.55 6.67
C ARG A 70 10.89 -8.16 7.14
N LYS A 71 10.78 -9.48 7.25
CA LYS A 71 9.52 -10.19 7.55
C LYS A 71 8.88 -9.68 8.85
N TRP A 72 9.68 -9.42 9.88
CA TRP A 72 9.16 -8.96 11.17
C TRP A 72 8.54 -7.56 11.08
N ARG A 73 9.12 -6.68 10.25
CA ARG A 73 8.55 -5.34 10.00
C ARG A 73 7.35 -5.38 9.07
N ILE A 74 7.30 -6.30 8.12
CA ILE A 74 6.11 -6.52 7.28
C ILE A 74 4.94 -6.99 8.16
N LEU A 75 5.20 -7.98 9.01
CA LEU A 75 4.23 -8.49 9.98
C LEU A 75 3.81 -7.42 10.98
N GLU A 76 4.70 -6.53 11.40
CA GLU A 76 4.35 -5.39 12.24
C GLU A 76 3.21 -4.57 11.62
N GLN A 77 3.36 -4.14 10.37
CA GLN A 77 2.38 -3.28 9.71
C GLN A 77 1.03 -4.01 9.55
N ILE A 78 1.04 -5.30 9.22
CA ILE A 78 -0.20 -6.06 8.99
C ILE A 78 -0.88 -6.43 10.31
N ILE A 79 -0.14 -7.04 11.24
CA ILE A 79 -0.71 -7.65 12.46
C ILE A 79 -1.04 -6.58 13.50
N ILE A 80 -0.18 -5.57 13.69
CA ILE A 80 -0.44 -4.54 14.70
C ILE A 80 -1.52 -3.57 14.23
N ARG A 81 -1.57 -3.23 12.94
CA ARG A 81 -2.55 -2.25 12.43
C ARG A 81 -3.88 -2.85 12.04
N ARG A 82 -3.94 -4.17 11.90
CA ARG A 82 -5.18 -4.95 11.75
C ARG A 82 -6.11 -4.37 10.66
N PRO A 83 -5.65 -4.24 9.40
CA PRO A 83 -6.54 -3.82 8.33
C PRO A 83 -7.67 -4.84 8.13
N ASP A 84 -8.84 -4.36 7.74
CA ASP A 84 -9.99 -5.20 7.40
C ASP A 84 -9.87 -5.73 5.96
N LEU A 85 -9.26 -4.94 5.07
CA LEU A 85 -8.92 -5.31 3.69
C LEU A 85 -7.46 -4.95 3.40
N CYS A 86 -6.75 -5.84 2.71
CA CYS A 86 -5.34 -5.64 2.40
C CYS A 86 -5.04 -5.99 0.94
N ALA A 87 -4.48 -5.04 0.18
CA ALA A 87 -3.90 -5.28 -1.13
C ALA A 87 -2.37 -5.23 -1.00
N LEU A 88 -1.72 -6.37 -1.20
CA LEU A 88 -0.27 -6.48 -1.15
C LEU A 88 0.25 -6.82 -2.55
N GLN A 89 1.32 -6.15 -2.99
CA GLN A 89 2.02 -6.45 -4.24
C GLN A 89 3.45 -6.89 -3.96
N GLU A 90 4.04 -7.62 -4.91
CA GLU A 90 5.37 -8.22 -4.77
C GLU A 90 5.51 -9.12 -3.52
N ILE A 91 4.43 -9.85 -3.21
CA ILE A 91 4.44 -10.78 -2.09
C ILE A 91 5.34 -11.98 -2.42
N PHE A 92 6.37 -12.16 -1.61
CA PHE A 92 7.01 -13.45 -1.41
C PHE A 92 6.80 -13.83 0.07
N ALA A 93 5.65 -14.46 0.36
CA ALA A 93 5.30 -14.93 1.71
C ALA A 93 4.27 -16.06 1.60
N ALA A 94 4.41 -17.09 2.43
CA ALA A 94 3.37 -18.07 2.71
C ALA A 94 2.64 -17.65 3.99
N LEU A 95 1.34 -17.42 3.91
CA LEU A 95 0.50 -17.04 5.06
C LEU A 95 -0.77 -17.88 5.05
N ASP A 96 -1.13 -18.42 6.22
CA ASP A 96 -2.38 -19.14 6.46
C ASP A 96 -3.36 -18.19 7.16
N LEU A 97 -4.49 -17.86 6.52
CA LEU A 97 -5.44 -16.84 6.98
C LEU A 97 -6.88 -17.38 6.97
N GLU A 98 -7.63 -17.13 8.04
CA GLU A 98 -9.05 -17.48 8.18
C GLU A 98 -9.94 -16.22 8.08
N HIS A 99 -11.05 -16.28 7.34
CA HIS A 99 -11.96 -15.16 7.09
C HIS A 99 -13.34 -15.38 7.73
N LYS A 100 -13.92 -14.33 8.34
CA LYS A 100 -15.31 -14.32 8.85
C LYS A 100 -16.22 -13.48 7.93
N PRO A 101 -17.41 -13.95 7.55
CA PRO A 101 -18.27 -13.26 6.60
C PRO A 101 -18.87 -11.96 7.17
N ALA A 102 -18.86 -10.88 6.37
CA ALA A 102 -19.55 -9.62 6.64
C ALA A 102 -20.88 -9.53 5.86
N SER A 103 -21.86 -8.78 6.40
CA SER A 103 -23.21 -8.63 5.81
C SER A 103 -23.29 -7.70 4.59
N ASN A 104 -22.30 -6.82 4.40
CA ASN A 104 -22.23 -5.91 3.25
C ASN A 104 -21.16 -6.41 2.26
N LYS A 105 -21.54 -6.64 0.99
CA LYS A 105 -20.59 -7.10 -0.04
C LYS A 105 -19.72 -5.94 -0.53
N ILE A 106 -18.42 -5.96 -0.26
CA ILE A 106 -17.51 -4.93 -0.77
C ILE A 106 -16.77 -5.49 -1.98
N VAL A 107 -16.67 -4.70 -3.04
CA VAL A 107 -15.81 -5.04 -4.19
C VAL A 107 -14.46 -4.40 -3.93
N PHE A 108 -13.46 -5.23 -3.65
CA PHE A 108 -12.08 -4.82 -3.42
C PHE A 108 -11.18 -5.41 -4.50
N ILE A 109 -10.45 -4.55 -5.22
CA ILE A 109 -9.57 -4.95 -6.31
C ILE A 109 -8.15 -4.52 -5.97
N GLY A 110 -7.26 -5.50 -5.74
CA GLY A 110 -5.82 -5.29 -5.65
C GLY A 110 -5.16 -5.41 -7.03
N THR A 111 -4.22 -4.53 -7.37
CA THR A 111 -3.51 -4.60 -8.67
C THR A 111 -2.04 -4.21 -8.58
N HIS A 112 -1.26 -4.62 -9.58
CA HIS A 112 0.12 -4.20 -9.80
C HIS A 112 0.33 -3.97 -11.31
N PHE A 113 0.47 -2.71 -11.71
CA PHE A 113 0.56 -2.33 -13.12
C PHE A 113 1.97 -2.51 -13.68
N LYS A 114 2.08 -2.49 -15.01
CA LYS A 114 3.36 -2.67 -15.68
C LYS A 114 4.35 -1.56 -15.30
N SER A 115 5.47 -1.98 -14.71
CA SER A 115 6.61 -1.12 -14.35
C SER A 115 7.36 -0.55 -15.55
N LYS A 116 8.12 0.52 -15.33
CA LYS A 116 8.96 1.28 -16.28
C LYS A 116 8.22 2.31 -17.14
N LYS A 117 8.94 3.34 -17.59
CA LYS A 117 8.37 4.56 -18.20
C LYS A 117 7.70 4.28 -19.55
N GLU A 118 8.25 3.36 -20.33
CA GLU A 118 7.78 3.02 -21.68
C GLU A 118 6.40 2.33 -21.71
N PHE A 119 5.90 1.83 -20.57
CA PHE A 119 4.64 1.09 -20.51
C PHE A 119 3.42 1.95 -20.14
N LYS A 120 3.50 3.28 -20.31
CA LYS A 120 2.39 4.22 -20.08
C LYS A 120 1.09 3.76 -20.77
N THR A 121 1.17 3.36 -22.04
CA THR A 121 0.00 2.88 -22.80
C THR A 121 -0.55 1.56 -22.23
N SER A 122 0.33 0.63 -21.83
CA SER A 122 -0.11 -0.62 -21.19
C SER A 122 -0.83 -0.35 -19.87
N ARG A 123 -0.36 0.59 -19.06
CA ARG A 123 -1.03 1.01 -17.82
C ARG A 123 -2.43 1.56 -18.09
N THR A 124 -2.60 2.37 -19.14
CA THR A 124 -3.92 2.85 -19.55
C THR A 124 -4.87 1.70 -19.88
N TYR A 125 -4.42 0.72 -20.69
CA TYR A 125 -5.25 -0.45 -21.00
C TYR A 125 -5.56 -1.30 -19.76
N GLN A 126 -4.63 -1.43 -18.82
CA GLN A 126 -4.87 -2.11 -17.55
C GLN A 126 -5.95 -1.39 -16.70
N ALA A 127 -5.94 -0.05 -16.66
CA ALA A 127 -6.97 0.73 -15.97
C ALA A 127 -8.34 0.59 -16.64
N GLN A 128 -8.39 0.70 -17.98
CA GLN A 128 -9.62 0.51 -18.76
C GLN A 128 -10.23 -0.87 -18.53
N ALA A 129 -9.42 -1.93 -18.52
CA ALA A 129 -9.87 -3.29 -18.24
C ALA A 129 -10.49 -3.44 -16.84
N ILE A 130 -9.91 -2.80 -15.81
CA ILE A 130 -10.49 -2.77 -14.46
C ILE A 130 -11.82 -2.03 -14.46
N VAL A 131 -11.89 -0.85 -15.09
CA VAL A 131 -13.11 -0.03 -15.19
C VAL A 131 -14.23 -0.80 -15.91
N GLU A 132 -13.92 -1.47 -17.02
CA GLU A 132 -14.87 -2.30 -17.75
C GLU A 132 -15.34 -3.49 -16.92
N TYR A 133 -14.44 -4.14 -16.19
CA TYR A 133 -14.79 -5.23 -15.28
C TYR A 133 -15.75 -4.75 -14.18
N ILE A 134 -15.51 -3.58 -13.58
CA ILE A 134 -16.41 -3.00 -12.58
C ILE A 134 -17.75 -2.65 -13.22
N ARG A 135 -17.76 -2.01 -14.40
CA ARG A 135 -19.00 -1.64 -15.09
C ARG A 135 -19.84 -2.87 -15.46
N LYS A 136 -19.21 -3.95 -15.93
CA LYS A 136 -19.93 -5.16 -16.36
C LYS A 136 -20.51 -5.95 -15.19
N ASN A 137 -19.77 -6.06 -14.09
CA ASN A 137 -20.12 -6.98 -13.00
C ASN A 137 -20.70 -6.28 -11.77
N TYR A 138 -20.48 -4.96 -11.63
CA TYR A 138 -20.76 -4.19 -10.42
C TYR A 138 -21.29 -2.78 -10.73
N SER A 139 -21.96 -2.56 -11.88
CA SER A 139 -22.48 -1.24 -12.30
C SER A 139 -23.36 -0.54 -11.25
N THR A 140 -24.12 -1.29 -10.46
CA THR A 140 -24.99 -0.77 -9.41
C THR A 140 -24.32 -0.73 -8.03
N ARG A 141 -23.08 -1.20 -7.91
CA ARG A 141 -22.37 -1.30 -6.63
C ARG A 141 -21.80 0.06 -6.22
N GLN A 142 -22.18 0.49 -5.03
CA GLN A 142 -21.67 1.72 -4.43
C GLN A 142 -20.37 1.48 -3.64
N HIS A 143 -20.22 0.30 -3.05
CA HIS A 143 -19.04 -0.09 -2.25
C HIS A 143 -17.94 -0.72 -3.12
N VAL A 144 -17.17 0.13 -3.81
CA VAL A 144 -16.03 -0.28 -4.65
C VAL A 144 -14.74 0.42 -4.20
N ILE A 145 -13.66 -0.35 -4.02
CA ILE A 145 -12.31 0.13 -3.75
C ILE A 145 -11.33 -0.57 -4.72
N VAL A 146 -10.40 0.20 -5.29
CA VAL A 146 -9.30 -0.28 -6.12
C VAL A 146 -7.99 0.23 -5.53
N ALA A 147 -7.09 -0.68 -5.17
CA ALA A 147 -5.83 -0.35 -4.52
C ALA A 147 -4.66 -1.05 -5.24
N GLY A 148 -3.52 -0.37 -5.34
CA GLY A 148 -2.38 -0.97 -6.02
C GLY A 148 -1.15 -0.09 -6.14
N ASP A 149 -0.05 -0.73 -6.56
CA ASP A 149 1.09 -0.07 -7.19
C ASP A 149 0.78 0.07 -8.68
N PHE A 150 0.47 1.29 -9.10
CA PHE A 150 0.09 1.59 -10.46
C PHE A 150 1.28 1.89 -11.36
N ASN A 151 2.51 1.98 -10.82
CA ASN A 151 3.74 2.23 -11.57
C ASN A 151 3.73 3.49 -12.47
N GLY A 152 2.76 4.39 -12.29
CA GLY A 152 2.58 5.61 -13.07
C GLY A 152 2.08 6.75 -12.17
N GLU A 153 2.41 7.97 -12.56
CA GLU A 153 2.10 9.19 -11.80
C GLU A 153 0.79 9.84 -12.30
N ILE A 154 0.32 10.89 -11.61
CA ILE A 154 -1.00 11.50 -11.85
C ILE A 154 -1.18 12.14 -13.24
N ASP A 155 -0.09 12.42 -13.94
CA ASP A 155 -0.07 12.99 -15.29
C ASP A 155 -0.23 11.92 -16.39
N GLU A 156 -0.29 10.64 -16.01
CA GLU A 156 -0.54 9.55 -16.93
C GLU A 156 -2.05 9.26 -17.14
N PRO A 157 -2.48 8.89 -18.36
CA PRO A 157 -3.89 8.70 -18.69
C PRO A 157 -4.63 7.68 -17.83
N PHE A 158 -3.94 6.63 -17.36
CA PHE A 158 -4.56 5.60 -16.51
C PHE A 158 -5.24 6.21 -15.27
N TYR A 159 -4.67 7.29 -14.72
CA TYR A 159 -5.20 7.95 -13.53
C TYR A 159 -6.56 8.59 -13.82
N SER A 160 -6.65 9.30 -14.96
CA SER A 160 -7.89 9.89 -15.44
C SER A 160 -8.96 8.85 -15.79
N GLU A 161 -8.61 7.64 -16.20
CA GLU A 161 -9.59 6.56 -16.44
C GLU A 161 -10.42 6.25 -15.18
N PHE A 162 -9.76 6.17 -14.02
CA PHE A 162 -10.46 5.95 -12.75
C PHE A 162 -11.32 7.15 -12.33
N LEU A 163 -10.81 8.37 -12.52
CA LEU A 163 -11.56 9.58 -12.19
C LEU A 163 -12.78 9.78 -13.09
N ASN A 164 -12.63 9.57 -14.40
CA ASN A 164 -13.72 9.66 -15.37
C ASN A 164 -14.79 8.58 -15.14
N PHE A 165 -14.40 7.42 -14.61
CA PHE A 165 -15.34 6.41 -14.16
C PHE A 165 -16.12 6.81 -12.90
N GLY A 166 -15.67 7.85 -12.18
CA GLY A 166 -16.31 8.39 -10.98
C GLY A 166 -15.69 7.91 -9.66
N LEU A 167 -14.55 7.21 -9.71
CA LEU A 167 -13.77 6.93 -8.50
C LEU A 167 -12.99 8.18 -8.08
N ARG A 168 -12.60 8.23 -6.81
CA ARG A 168 -11.73 9.27 -6.24
C ARG A 168 -10.52 8.65 -5.58
N SER A 169 -9.40 9.35 -5.55
CA SER A 169 -8.26 8.97 -4.71
C SER A 169 -8.51 9.39 -3.26
N ALA A 170 -8.32 8.44 -2.33
CA ALA A 170 -8.54 8.68 -0.90
C ALA A 170 -7.55 9.70 -0.33
N TYR A 171 -6.26 9.57 -0.67
CA TYR A 171 -5.24 10.51 -0.20
C TYR A 171 -5.44 11.90 -0.80
N ARG A 172 -5.73 12.00 -2.10
CA ARG A 172 -6.09 13.28 -2.73
C ARG A 172 -7.25 13.98 -2.03
N THR A 173 -8.30 13.22 -1.70
CA THR A 173 -9.49 13.76 -1.03
C THR A 173 -9.15 14.31 0.37
N LYS A 174 -8.26 13.63 1.10
CA LYS A 174 -7.89 14.01 2.48
C LYS A 174 -6.77 15.05 2.55
N MET A 175 -6.04 15.27 1.46
CA MET A 175 -4.92 16.19 1.37
C MET A 175 -5.24 17.43 0.52
N ASN A 176 -6.47 17.97 0.65
CA ASN A 176 -6.91 19.19 -0.03
C ASN A 176 -6.70 19.15 -1.55
N ASP A 177 -7.19 18.07 -2.17
CA ASP A 177 -7.13 17.79 -3.61
C ASP A 177 -5.72 17.61 -4.21
N LYS A 178 -4.72 17.36 -3.36
CA LYS A 178 -3.34 17.07 -3.77
C LYS A 178 -2.98 15.63 -3.43
N GLU A 179 -2.32 14.93 -4.36
CA GLU A 179 -1.72 13.63 -4.02
C GLU A 179 -0.45 13.79 -3.16
N PRO A 180 -0.03 12.73 -2.45
CA PRO A 180 1.27 12.70 -1.77
C PRO A 180 2.42 13.02 -2.73
N THR A 181 3.47 13.66 -2.21
CA THR A 181 4.66 13.99 -3.02
C THR A 181 5.45 12.75 -3.45
N PHE A 182 5.38 11.68 -2.66
CA PHE A 182 5.91 10.37 -3.00
C PHE A 182 5.20 9.27 -2.20
N THR A 183 5.18 8.07 -2.78
CA THR A 183 4.80 6.81 -2.15
C THR A 183 5.94 5.80 -2.15
N THR A 184 6.95 6.00 -3.01
CA THR A 184 8.22 5.26 -3.01
C THR A 184 9.40 6.22 -3.10
N TRP A 185 10.47 5.92 -2.38
CA TRP A 185 11.72 6.68 -2.45
C TRP A 185 12.93 5.77 -2.27
N LYS A 186 13.81 5.70 -3.28
CA LYS A 186 14.95 4.79 -3.33
C LYS A 186 16.07 5.32 -4.21
N PHE A 187 17.28 4.83 -3.96
CA PHE A 187 18.43 5.04 -4.83
C PHE A 187 18.79 3.71 -5.49
N LYS A 188 18.75 3.67 -6.82
CA LYS A 188 19.00 2.48 -7.63
C LYS A 188 20.20 2.75 -8.54
N GLY A 189 20.97 1.71 -8.83
CA GLY A 189 22.21 1.85 -9.57
C GLY A 189 22.78 0.55 -10.09
N ARG A 190 23.60 0.64 -11.13
CA ARG A 190 24.40 -0.48 -11.66
C ARG A 190 25.74 0.08 -12.12
N ASP A 191 26.81 -0.69 -11.94
CA ASP A 191 28.13 -0.38 -12.49
C ASP A 191 28.64 1.03 -12.10
N GLY A 192 28.48 1.40 -10.83
CA GLY A 192 28.93 2.70 -10.29
C GLY A 192 28.01 3.89 -10.55
N THR A 193 26.87 3.69 -11.23
CA THR A 193 25.85 4.74 -11.39
C THR A 193 24.91 4.78 -10.19
N GLU A 194 24.42 5.97 -9.86
CA GLU A 194 23.35 6.17 -8.88
C GLU A 194 22.23 7.00 -9.50
N ARG A 195 20.99 6.57 -9.27
CA ARG A 195 19.79 7.29 -9.69
C ARG A 195 18.77 7.30 -8.56
N GLU A 196 18.39 8.50 -8.14
CA GLU A 196 17.24 8.70 -7.27
C GLU A 196 15.93 8.37 -8.01
N GLN A 197 15.07 7.61 -7.34
CA GLN A 197 13.70 7.34 -7.75
C GLN A 197 12.79 7.72 -6.58
N CYS A 198 12.13 8.86 -6.68
CA CYS A 198 11.18 9.39 -5.69
C CYS A 198 9.88 9.70 -6.44
N LYS A 199 8.81 8.93 -6.20
CA LYS A 199 7.58 9.02 -7.00
C LYS A 199 6.34 8.70 -6.19
N ALA A 200 5.20 9.24 -6.59
CA ALA A 200 3.89 8.84 -6.11
C ALA A 200 3.21 7.96 -7.15
N ILE A 201 3.18 6.65 -6.89
CA ILE A 201 2.68 5.62 -7.83
C ILE A 201 1.76 4.58 -7.18
N ASP A 202 1.54 4.70 -5.87
CA ASP A 202 0.63 3.85 -5.11
C ASP A 202 -0.65 4.62 -4.80
N TYR A 203 -1.81 4.01 -5.02
CA TYR A 203 -3.09 4.68 -4.84
C TYR A 203 -4.13 3.77 -4.19
N ILE A 204 -5.05 4.37 -3.44
CA ILE A 204 -6.31 3.77 -3.01
C ILE A 204 -7.44 4.61 -3.62
N PHE A 205 -8.04 4.09 -4.69
CA PHE A 205 -9.25 4.66 -5.29
C PHE A 205 -10.49 4.07 -4.65
N TYR A 206 -11.54 4.88 -4.51
CA TYR A 206 -12.81 4.45 -3.94
C TYR A 206 -13.98 5.10 -4.67
N ASN A 207 -15.15 4.46 -4.62
CA ASN A 207 -16.40 5.04 -5.09
C ASN A 207 -17.01 5.92 -3.97
N PRO A 208 -17.11 7.25 -4.18
CA PRO A 208 -17.59 8.18 -3.15
C PRO A 208 -19.09 8.04 -2.82
N LYS A 209 -19.84 7.19 -3.53
CA LYS A 209 -21.23 6.87 -3.17
C LYS A 209 -21.33 5.87 -2.03
N GLY A 210 -20.31 5.02 -1.83
CA GLY A 210 -20.34 3.96 -0.82
C GLY A 210 -19.36 4.17 0.34
N PHE A 211 -18.43 5.11 0.21
CA PHE A 211 -17.41 5.34 1.23
C PHE A 211 -17.05 6.81 1.37
N THR A 212 -16.74 7.21 2.59
CA THR A 212 -16.13 8.51 2.93
C THR A 212 -14.82 8.29 3.66
N PRO A 213 -13.67 8.82 3.18
CA PRO A 213 -12.39 8.65 3.87
C PRO A 213 -12.42 9.47 5.17
N LYS A 214 -12.28 8.77 6.29
CA LYS A 214 -12.30 9.36 7.64
C LYS A 214 -10.89 9.72 8.11
N ALA A 215 -9.95 8.81 7.91
CA ALA A 215 -8.56 8.98 8.32
C ALA A 215 -7.62 8.40 7.27
N ILE A 216 -6.45 9.01 7.13
CA ILE A 216 -5.34 8.50 6.33
C ILE A 216 -4.08 8.41 7.18
N LEU A 217 -3.26 7.40 6.92
CA LEU A 217 -1.95 7.30 7.54
C LEU A 217 -1.02 8.32 6.90
N GLN A 218 -0.47 9.23 7.70
CA GLN A 218 0.38 10.30 7.21
C GLN A 218 1.67 9.77 6.59
N PHE A 219 2.19 10.53 5.62
CA PHE A 219 3.51 10.27 5.03
C PHE A 219 4.60 10.90 5.91
N PRO A 220 5.70 10.17 6.18
CA PRO A 220 6.88 10.74 6.82
C PRO A 220 7.57 11.71 5.87
N ASN A 221 8.29 12.70 6.42
CA ASN A 221 9.14 13.56 5.61
C ASN A 221 10.46 12.86 5.26
N LYS A 222 11.18 13.38 4.25
CA LYS A 222 12.50 12.84 3.87
C LYS A 222 13.50 12.81 5.03
N SER A 223 13.40 13.76 5.96
CA SER A 223 14.23 13.80 7.18
C SER A 223 13.99 12.61 8.09
N ASP A 224 12.73 12.17 8.23
CA ASP A 224 12.34 11.06 9.10
C ASP A 224 12.78 9.71 8.51
N ILE A 225 12.79 9.62 7.18
CA ILE A 225 13.29 8.44 6.44
C ILE A 225 14.81 8.36 6.49
N GLY A 226 15.49 9.50 6.37
CA GLY A 226 16.95 9.60 6.32
C GLY A 226 17.53 9.57 4.90
N PRO A 227 18.84 9.85 4.76
CA PRO A 227 19.49 10.14 3.48
C PRO A 227 19.61 8.92 2.54
N ASN A 228 19.50 7.71 3.08
CA ASN A 228 19.60 6.47 2.30
C ASN A 228 18.26 6.06 1.66
N ALA A 229 17.19 6.80 1.94
CA ALA A 229 15.83 6.50 1.51
C ALA A 229 15.38 5.10 1.96
N LEU A 230 14.57 4.41 1.15
CA LEU A 230 13.97 3.12 1.47
C LEU A 230 14.49 2.00 0.55
N PRO A 231 14.47 0.72 0.99
CA PRO A 231 14.17 0.28 2.35
C PRO A 231 15.27 0.71 3.32
N SER A 232 14.98 0.63 4.61
CA SER A 232 15.93 1.00 5.66
C SER A 232 15.83 0.02 6.83
N ILE A 233 16.76 0.14 7.76
CA ILE A 233 16.70 -0.63 9.01
C ILE A 233 15.41 -0.35 9.79
N HIS A 234 14.70 0.75 9.52
CA HIS A 234 13.44 1.14 10.18
C HIS A 234 12.19 0.79 9.34
N TYR A 235 12.34 0.37 8.09
CA TYR A 235 11.22 0.18 7.17
C TYR A 235 11.52 -0.83 6.02
N PRO A 236 10.70 -1.87 5.80
CA PRO A 236 11.10 -3.08 5.06
C PRO A 236 10.81 -3.05 3.55
N SER A 237 10.28 -1.96 3.01
CA SER A 237 9.97 -1.83 1.59
C SER A 237 10.42 -0.47 1.10
N ASP A 238 10.73 -0.37 -0.18
CA ASP A 238 10.97 0.89 -0.86
C ASP A 238 9.69 1.69 -1.14
N HIS A 239 8.51 1.09 -0.90
CA HIS A 239 7.20 1.72 -0.97
C HIS A 239 6.63 1.89 0.45
N LEU A 240 6.08 3.07 0.73
CA LEU A 240 5.36 3.33 1.97
C LEU A 240 3.95 2.73 1.91
N ALA A 241 3.51 2.12 3.00
CA ALA A 241 2.17 1.60 3.14
C ALA A 241 1.15 2.74 3.10
N LEU A 242 0.11 2.62 2.30
CA LEU A 242 -1.04 3.51 2.31
C LEU A 242 -2.11 2.86 3.16
N GLU A 243 -2.63 3.60 4.14
CA GLU A 243 -3.71 3.13 5.01
C GLU A 243 -4.80 4.18 5.06
N VAL A 244 -6.04 3.74 4.85
CA VAL A 244 -7.24 4.59 4.88
C VAL A 244 -8.29 3.91 5.71
N VAL A 245 -8.88 4.65 6.65
CA VAL A 245 -10.12 4.24 7.31
C VAL A 245 -11.27 4.97 6.63
N PHE A 246 -12.21 4.22 6.08
CA PHE A 246 -13.44 4.73 5.51
C PHE A 246 -14.60 4.55 6.49
N ASP A 247 -15.52 5.51 6.54
CA ASP A 247 -16.90 5.24 6.93
C ASP A 247 -17.64 4.64 5.72
N ILE A 248 -18.46 3.61 5.95
CA ILE A 248 -19.27 2.93 4.94
C ILE A 248 -20.63 3.63 4.88
N GLU A 249 -20.96 4.20 3.72
CA GLU A 249 -22.27 4.81 3.47
C GLU A 249 -23.33 3.72 3.28
N GLN A 250 -24.55 3.98 3.78
CA GLN A 250 -25.69 3.05 3.70
C GLN A 250 -26.40 3.10 2.36
#